data_AF-D4XBB0-F1
#
_entry.id   AF-D4XBB0-F1
#
_cell.length_a   1.000
_cell.length_b   1.000
_cell.length_c   1.000
_cell.angle_alpha   90.00
_cell.angle_beta   90.00
_cell.angle_gamma   90.00
#
_symmetry.space_group_name_H-M   'P 1'
#
loop_
_entity.id
_entity.type
_entity.pdbx_description
1 polymer ?
#
loop_
_entity_poly.entity_id
_entity_poly.type
_entity_poly.pdbx_seq_one_letter_code
_entity_poly.pdbx_strand_id
1 'polypeptide(L)' 'MDELVYGDFQPASVTRLQTIVQRLREADCDAVVLGCTELPLVLNDGNCVLPTLDSTRILARAALARALAPR' A
#
# COMPACT_ATOMS: atom_id res chain seq x y z
N MET A 1 -12.35 -11.98 -5.33
CA MET A 1 -12.28 -10.70 -4.59
C MET A 1 -12.91 -10.96 -3.22
N ASP A 2 -12.40 -11.99 -2.53
CA ASP A 2 -13.20 -12.75 -1.56
C ASP A 2 -12.56 -12.77 -0.17
N GLU A 3 -11.39 -12.12 -0.01
CA GLU A 3 -10.62 -12.09 1.23
C GLU A 3 -10.54 -10.65 1.77
N LEU A 4 -9.56 -9.86 1.35
CA LEU A 4 -9.24 -8.51 1.87
C LEU A 4 -10.44 -7.56 1.97
N VAL A 5 -11.35 -7.59 0.99
CA VAL A 5 -12.55 -6.73 0.97
C VAL A 5 -13.50 -7.06 2.13
N TYR A 6 -13.52 -8.32 2.57
CA TYR A 6 -14.30 -8.79 3.72
C TYR A 6 -13.51 -8.77 5.03
N GLY A 7 -12.31 -8.16 5.05
CA GLY A 7 -11.46 -8.10 6.22
C GLY A 7 -10.78 -9.43 6.59
N ASP A 8 -10.78 -10.40 5.68
CA ASP A 8 -10.05 -11.65 5.86
C ASP A 8 -8.59 -11.48 5.40
N PHE A 9 -7.66 -11.57 6.35
CA PHE A 9 -6.23 -11.34 6.15
C PHE A 9 -5.45 -12.63 6.35
N GLN A 10 -5.50 -13.49 5.35
CA GLN A 10 -4.81 -14.77 5.38
C GLN A 10 -3.28 -14.60 5.31
N PRO A 11 -2.51 -15.25 6.20
CA PRO A 11 -1.04 -15.17 6.16
C PRO A 11 -0.44 -15.55 4.81
N ALA A 12 -1.04 -16.52 4.10
CA ALA A 12 -0.62 -16.92 2.77
C ALA A 12 -0.73 -15.79 1.73
N SER A 13 -1.80 -14.99 1.82
CA SER A 13 -2.03 -13.84 0.93
C SER A 13 -1.05 -12.70 1.24
N VAL A 14 -0.74 -12.47 2.52
CA VAL A 14 0.31 -11.50 2.92
C VAL A 14 1.68 -11.92 2.38
N THR A 15 2.08 -13.18 2.59
CA THR A 15 3.34 -13.73 2.07
C THR A 15 3.42 -13.64 0.54
N ARG A 16 2.28 -13.86 -0.15
CA ARG A 16 2.21 -13.72 -1.60
C ARG A 16 2.45 -12.27 -2.04
N LEU A 17 1.86 -11.29 -1.36
CA LEU A 17 2.11 -9.87 -1.65
C LEU A 17 3.57 -9.50 -1.40
N GLN A 18 4.16 -9.94 -0.28
CA GLN A 18 5.58 -9.72 0.01
C GLN A 18 6.50 -10.32 -1.06
N THR A 19 6.17 -11.53 -1.55
CA THR A 19 6.92 -12.19 -2.65
C THR A 19 6.84 -11.39 -3.95
N ILE A 20 5.68 -10.79 -4.25
CA ILE A 20 5.52 -9.92 -5.41
C ILE A 20 6.42 -8.68 -5.27
N VAL A 21 6.43 -8.04 -4.11
CA VAL A 21 7.28 -6.87 -3.88
C VAL A 21 8.76 -7.22 -3.94
N GLN A 22 9.16 -8.39 -3.45
CA GLN A 22 10.54 -8.88 -3.56
C GLN A 22 10.98 -9.00 -5.02
N ARG A 23 10.12 -9.51 -5.91
CA ARG A 23 10.41 -9.58 -7.36
C ARG A 23 10.51 -8.19 -8.00
N LEU A 24 9.72 -7.22 -7.53
CA LEU A 24 9.81 -5.84 -8.00
C LEU A 24 11.13 -5.19 -7.57
N ARG A 25 11.56 -5.44 -6.33
CA ARG A 25 12.88 -5.00 -5.84
C ARG A 25 14.02 -5.57 -6.68
N GLU A 26 13.95 -6.86 -7.03
CA GLU A 26 14.93 -7.51 -7.90
C GLU A 26 14.97 -6.92 -9.32
N ALA A 27 13.91 -6.20 -9.71
CA ALA A 27 13.83 -5.45 -10.96
C ALA A 27 14.13 -3.95 -10.78
N ASP A 28 14.91 -3.58 -9.76
CA ASP A 28 15.33 -2.20 -9.45
C ASP A 28 14.18 -1.23 -9.17
N CYS A 29 13.05 -1.72 -8.62
CA CYS A 29 11.97 -0.86 -8.16
C CYS A 29 12.32 -0.17 -6.83
N ASP A 30 12.18 1.16 -6.77
CA ASP A 30 12.52 1.95 -5.59
C ASP A 30 11.44 1.94 -4.49
N ALA A 31 10.17 1.80 -4.87
CA ALA A 31 9.02 1.88 -3.97
C ALA A 31 7.76 1.26 -4.59
N VAL A 32 6.81 0.85 -3.75
CA VAL A 32 5.53 0.29 -4.21
C VAL A 32 4.35 1.16 -3.79
N VAL A 33 3.42 1.39 -4.73
CA VAL A 33 2.16 2.07 -4.43
C VAL A 33 1.14 1.07 -3.91
N LEU A 34 0.61 1.33 -2.72
CA LEU A 34 -0.55 0.62 -2.19
C LEU A 34 -1.79 1.25 -2.81
N GLY A 35 -2.14 0.76 -4.01
CA GLY A 35 -3.13 1.38 -4.90
C GLY A 35 -4.60 1.09 -4.58
N CYS A 36 -4.86 0.17 -3.65
CA CYS A 36 -6.21 -0.11 -3.15
C CYS A 36 -6.27 0.24 -1.66
N THR A 37 -7.44 0.61 -1.17
CA THR A 37 -7.69 0.99 0.23
C THR A 37 -7.38 -0.12 1.23
N GLU A 38 -7.42 -1.38 0.80
CA GLU A 38 -7.22 -2.56 1.63
C GLU A 38 -5.74 -2.96 1.75
N LEU A 39 -4.90 -2.61 0.77
CA LEU A 39 -3.48 -3.02 0.78
C LEU A 39 -2.71 -2.47 1.99
N PRO A 40 -2.90 -1.22 2.44
CA PRO A 40 -2.30 -0.71 3.68
C PRO A 40 -2.68 -1.47 4.95
N LEU A 41 -3.76 -2.27 4.93
CA LEU A 41 -4.17 -3.07 6.08
C LEU A 41 -3.30 -4.33 6.26
N VAL A 42 -2.63 -4.80 5.21
CA VAL A 42 -1.80 -6.02 5.22
C VAL A 42 -0.34 -5.78 4.88
N LEU A 43 -0.01 -4.66 4.23
CA LEU A 43 1.34 -4.32 3.81
C LEU A 43 1.70 -2.89 4.26
N ASN A 44 2.87 -2.72 4.84
CA ASN A 44 3.41 -1.42 5.27
C ASN A 44 4.94 -1.49 5.38
N ASP A 45 5.58 -0.37 5.70
CA ASP A 45 7.05 -0.29 5.82
C ASP A 45 7.64 -1.23 6.89
N GLY A 46 6.84 -1.72 7.85
CA GLY A 46 7.29 -2.70 8.85
C GLY A 46 7.39 -4.13 8.34
N ASN A 47 6.72 -4.47 7.23
CA ASN A 47 6.71 -5.82 6.68
C ASN A 47 6.99 -5.89 5.17
N CYS A 48 7.37 -4.76 4.56
CA CYS A 48 7.66 -4.62 3.14
C CYS A 48 9.15 -4.36 2.92
N VAL A 49 9.74 -5.03 1.93
CA VAL A 49 11.17 -4.89 1.59
C VAL A 49 11.50 -3.61 0.79
N LEU A 50 10.46 -2.91 0.33
CA LEU A 50 10.53 -1.62 -0.34
C LEU A 50 9.67 -0.59 0.41
N PRO A 51 10.01 0.71 0.36
CA PRO A 51 9.14 1.77 0.82
C PRO A 51 7.72 1.65 0.24
N THR A 52 6.72 1.83 1.09
CA THR A 52 5.30 1.77 0.70
C THR A 52 4.71 3.18 0.57
N LEU A 53 3.96 3.40 -0.50
CA LEU A 53 3.23 4.64 -0.76
C LEU A 53 1.72 4.37 -0.60
N ASP A 54 1.18 4.67 0.58
CA ASP A 54 -0.26 4.61 0.83
C ASP A 54 -0.98 5.73 0.05
N SER A 55 -1.51 5.34 -1.12
CA SER A 55 -2.18 6.26 -2.05
C SER A 55 -3.39 6.95 -1.42
N THR A 56 -4.11 6.26 -0.52
CA THR A 56 -5.29 6.81 0.16
C THR A 56 -4.89 7.91 1.12
N ARG A 57 -3.84 7.68 1.93
CA ARG A 57 -3.32 8.69 2.87
C ARG A 57 -2.69 9.87 2.15
N ILE A 58 -1.95 9.63 1.07
CA ILE A 58 -1.36 10.70 0.25
C ILE A 58 -2.48 11.56 -0.35
N LEU A 59 -3.49 10.95 -0.95
CA LEU A 59 -4.64 11.67 -1.54
C LEU A 59 -5.40 12.47 -0.47
N ALA A 60 -5.70 11.88 0.68
CA ALA A 60 -6.41 12.55 1.76
C ALA A 60 -5.66 13.79 2.28
N ARG A 61 -4.33 13.68 2.45
CA ARG A 61 -3.48 14.82 2.86
C ARG A 61 -3.47 15.92 1.80
N ALA A 62 -3.34 15.56 0.53
CA ALA A 62 -3.37 16.52 -0.58
C ALA A 62 -4.72 17.24 -0.67
N ALA A 63 -5.83 16.51 -0.52
CA ALA A 63 -7.17 17.08 -0.52
C ALA A 63 -7.37 18.08 0.64
N LEU A 64 -6.92 17.74 1.85
CA LEU A 64 -6.98 18.64 3.00
C LEU A 64 -6.15 19.90 2.79
N ALA A 65 -4.91 19.76 2.29
CA ALA A 65 -4.04 20.89 1.98
C ALA A 65 -4.69 21.82 0.95
N ARG A 66 -5.33 21.26 -0.09
CA ARG A 66 -6.04 22.02 -1.12
C ARG A 66 -7.25 22.78 -0.58
N ALA A 67 -7.98 22.19 0.36
CA ALA A 67 -9.17 22.77 0.97
C ALA A 67 -8.83 23.93 1.92
N LEU A 68 -7.68 23.87 2.60
CA LEU A 68 -7.22 24.90 3.53
C LEU A 68 -6.39 26.01 2.88
N ALA A 69 -5.95 25.83 1.62
CA ALA A 69 -5.17 26.83 0.91
C ALA A 69 -5.95 28.15 0.75
N PRO A 70 -5.30 29.32 0.93
CA PRO A 70 -5.90 30.61 0.62
C PRO A 70 -6.43 30.65 -0.82
N ARG A 71 -7.51 31.38 -1.04
CA ARG A 71 -8.05 31.62 -2.38
C ARG A 71 -7.22 32.64 -3.14
#